data_AF-A0AAF0IUH8-F1
#
_entry.id   AF-A0AAF0IUH8-F1
#
_cell.length_a   1.000
_cell.length_b   1.000
_cell.length_c   1.000
_cell.angle_alpha   90.00
_cell.angle_beta   90.00
_cell.angle_gamma   90.00
#
_symmetry.space_group_name_H-M   'P 1'
#
loop_
_entity.id
_entity.type
_entity.pdbx_description
1 polymer ?
#
loop_
_entity_poly.entity_id
_entity_poly.type
_entity_poly.pdbx_seq_one_letter_code
_entity_poly.pdbx_strand_id
1 'polypeptide(L)'
;MPDEPPEARRHKYTPAGQQASALERLMQNMDKPVKLPEPPQEKSVRPPPDMVPNVGSSTAGAGSGEFHVYTQARQREYQRLNILAEKAEKETQHAQFVERQERLAAEDERKTSKNRARRDKKKAAAQRAKAASAAEDAPRKRRLVAPDDSAVPEGTSAEPRDAEASPGRAPSAGAARAPEAA
;
A
#
# COMPACT_ATOMS: atom_id res chain seq x y z
N MET A 1 -48.87 33.39 -29.87
CA MET A 1 -47.52 33.38 -29.27
C MET A 1 -47.66 33.10 -27.78
N PRO A 2 -47.40 31.89 -27.30
CA PRO A 2 -47.07 31.65 -25.89
C PRO A 2 -45.55 31.47 -25.74
N ASP A 3 -44.92 32.30 -24.89
CA ASP A 3 -43.53 32.09 -24.44
C ASP A 3 -43.50 30.89 -23.49
N GLU A 4 -42.83 29.80 -23.92
CA GLU A 4 -42.54 28.66 -23.06
C GLU A 4 -41.45 29.02 -22.04
N PRO A 5 -41.61 28.66 -20.75
CA PRO A 5 -40.57 28.88 -19.76
C PRO A 5 -39.34 28.04 -20.09
N PRO A 6 -38.11 28.57 -19.91
CA PRO A 6 -36.90 27.86 -20.31
C PRO A 6 -36.80 26.53 -19.55
N GLU A 7 -36.69 25.43 -20.28
CA GLU A 7 -36.56 24.09 -19.72
C GLU A 7 -35.44 24.08 -18.67
N ALA A 8 -35.80 23.69 -17.44
CA ALA A 8 -34.86 23.61 -16.34
C ALA A 8 -33.71 22.67 -16.72
N ARG A 9 -32.53 23.25 -16.98
CA ARG A 9 -31.29 22.51 -17.26
C ARG A 9 -31.10 21.53 -16.13
N ARG A 10 -31.36 20.26 -16.41
CA ARG A 10 -31.15 19.16 -15.48
C ARG A 10 -29.65 19.03 -15.29
N HIS A 11 -29.09 19.83 -14.39
CA HIS A 11 -27.74 19.66 -13.83
C HIS A 11 -27.73 18.42 -12.94
N LYS A 12 -28.14 17.29 -13.50
CA LYS A 12 -28.04 16.00 -12.86
C LYS A 12 -26.62 15.54 -13.16
N TYR A 13 -25.80 15.39 -12.12
CA TYR A 13 -24.48 14.75 -12.17
C TYR A 13 -23.26 15.64 -12.47
N THR A 14 -23.04 16.70 -11.69
CA THR A 14 -21.65 17.03 -11.32
C THR A 14 -21.32 16.34 -9.99
N PRO A 15 -20.08 15.88 -9.74
CA PRO A 15 -19.69 15.31 -8.45
C PRO A 15 -20.01 16.27 -7.29
N ALA A 16 -19.78 17.56 -7.51
CA ALA A 16 -20.13 18.62 -6.58
C ALA A 16 -21.65 18.74 -6.34
N GLY A 17 -22.48 18.59 -7.38
CA GLY A 17 -23.95 18.61 -7.25
C GLY A 17 -24.51 17.40 -6.50
N GLN A 18 -23.90 16.22 -6.62
CA GLN A 18 -24.27 15.04 -5.83
C GLN A 18 -23.92 15.23 -4.36
N GLN A 19 -22.74 15.79 -4.07
CA GLN A 19 -22.34 16.12 -2.71
C GLN A 19 -23.25 17.19 -2.11
N ALA A 20 -23.58 18.24 -2.86
CA ALA A 20 -24.48 19.30 -2.42
C ALA A 20 -25.89 18.76 -2.07
N SER A 21 -26.47 17.90 -2.90
CA SER A 21 -27.78 17.29 -2.60
C SER A 21 -27.73 16.29 -1.44
N ALA A 22 -26.63 15.56 -1.25
CA ALA A 22 -26.41 14.73 -0.07
C ALA A 22 -26.28 15.56 1.21
N LEU A 23 -25.59 16.71 1.15
CA LEU A 23 -25.48 17.66 2.26
C LEU A 23 -26.82 18.30 2.58
N GLU A 24 -27.58 18.74 1.59
CA GLU A 24 -28.92 19.31 1.78
C GLU A 24 -29.84 18.31 2.50
N ARG A 25 -29.82 17.04 2.11
CA ARG A 25 -30.57 15.95 2.77
C ARG A 25 -30.12 15.73 4.22
N LEU A 26 -28.83 15.88 4.52
CA LEU A 26 -28.29 15.73 5.87
C LEU A 26 -28.66 16.91 6.77
N MET A 27 -28.60 18.13 6.22
CA MET A 27 -28.93 19.37 6.92
C MET A 27 -30.42 19.52 7.22
N GLN A 28 -31.30 18.87 6.47
CA GLN A 28 -32.74 18.81 6.80
C GLN A 28 -33.02 18.12 8.14
N ASN A 29 -32.15 17.21 8.60
CA ASN A 29 -32.33 16.46 9.85
C ASN A 29 -31.03 16.42 10.66
N MET A 30 -30.60 17.58 11.18
CA MET A 30 -29.34 17.70 11.92
C MET A 30 -29.29 16.90 13.23
N ASP A 31 -30.44 16.65 13.86
CA ASP A 31 -30.53 15.93 15.14
C ASP A 31 -30.32 14.41 15.01
N LYS A 32 -30.39 13.86 13.78
CA LYS A 32 -30.27 12.41 13.57
C LYS A 32 -28.79 12.02 13.45
N PRO A 33 -28.28 11.11 14.29
CA PRO A 33 -26.90 10.66 14.19
C PRO A 33 -26.65 9.95 12.85
N VAL A 34 -25.54 10.29 12.21
CA VAL A 34 -25.13 9.73 10.92
C VAL A 34 -24.59 8.32 11.13
N LYS A 35 -25.18 7.33 10.46
CA LYS A 35 -24.68 5.95 10.46
C LYS A 35 -23.59 5.81 9.40
N LEU A 36 -22.34 5.81 9.85
CA LEU A 36 -21.21 5.42 9.00
C LEU A 36 -21.27 3.91 8.76
N PRO A 37 -20.92 3.42 7.55
CA PRO A 37 -20.81 1.99 7.32
C PRO A 37 -19.68 1.43 8.19
N GLU A 38 -19.96 0.36 8.92
CA GLU A 38 -18.94 -0.42 9.59
C GLU A 38 -18.02 -1.09 8.57
N PRO A 39 -16.74 -1.34 8.92
CA PRO A 39 -15.84 -2.07 8.03
C PRO A 39 -16.44 -3.43 7.65
N PRO A 40 -16.21 -3.90 6.40
CA PRO A 40 -16.69 -5.20 5.97
C PRO A 40 -16.20 -6.29 6.92
N GLN A 41 -17.13 -7.04 7.53
CA GLN A 41 -16.77 -8.15 8.39
C GLN A 41 -16.25 -9.32 7.55
N GLU A 42 -15.26 -10.04 8.08
CA GLU A 42 -14.77 -11.26 7.45
C GLU A 42 -15.87 -12.32 7.41
N LYS A 43 -15.95 -13.06 6.30
CA LYS A 43 -16.86 -14.19 6.19
C LYS A 43 -16.46 -15.26 7.21
N SER A 44 -17.32 -15.56 8.17
CA SER A 44 -17.14 -16.62 9.15
C SER A 44 -18.29 -17.64 9.07
N VAL A 45 -17.97 -18.92 9.22
CA VAL A 45 -19.00 -19.95 9.39
C VAL A 45 -19.55 -19.88 10.82
N ARG A 46 -20.87 -20.06 10.97
CA ARG A 46 -21.51 -20.14 12.29
C ARG A 46 -20.85 -21.28 13.10
N PRO A 47 -20.51 -21.08 14.39
CA PRO A 47 -19.96 -22.15 15.21
C PRO A 47 -20.94 -23.34 15.28
N PRO A 48 -20.43 -24.58 15.33
CA PRO A 48 -21.27 -25.75 15.51
C PRO A 48 -22.02 -25.65 16.85
N PRO A 49 -23.28 -26.12 16.92
CA PRO A 49 -24.02 -26.16 18.17
C PRO A 49 -23.43 -27.19 19.14
N ASP A 50 -23.38 -26.85 20.43
CA ASP A 50 -22.79 -27.71 21.47
C ASP A 50 -23.57 -29.01 21.70
N MET A 51 -24.90 -28.95 21.55
CA MET A 51 -25.78 -30.11 21.69
C MET A 51 -26.72 -30.20 20.49
N VAL A 52 -26.79 -31.38 19.89
CA VAL A 52 -27.79 -31.69 18.87
C VAL A 52 -28.91 -32.47 19.56
N PRO A 53 -30.09 -31.86 19.77
CA PRO A 53 -31.15 -32.49 20.58
C PRO A 53 -31.84 -33.67 19.89
N ASN A 54 -31.74 -33.79 18.56
CA ASN A 54 -32.52 -34.74 17.76
C ASN A 54 -31.64 -35.84 17.14
N VAL A 55 -30.65 -36.35 17.88
CA VAL A 55 -29.79 -37.45 17.40
C VAL A 55 -30.54 -38.77 17.54
N GLY A 56 -30.82 -39.42 16.40
CA GLY A 56 -31.38 -40.78 16.38
C GLY A 56 -30.41 -41.78 17.00
N SER A 57 -30.93 -42.90 17.52
CA SER A 57 -30.09 -43.99 18.04
C SER A 57 -29.18 -44.54 16.93
N SER A 58 -27.99 -45.03 17.28
CA SER A 58 -27.01 -45.57 16.32
C SER A 58 -27.50 -46.75 15.48
N THR A 59 -28.58 -47.41 15.91
CA THR A 59 -29.25 -48.51 15.21
C THR A 59 -30.52 -48.08 14.46
N ALA A 60 -30.93 -46.81 14.55
CA ALA A 60 -32.07 -46.31 13.79
C ALA A 60 -31.71 -46.27 12.29
N GLY A 61 -32.62 -46.71 11.43
CA GLY A 61 -32.43 -46.65 9.97
C GLY A 61 -32.39 -45.21 9.43
N ALA A 62 -32.03 -45.06 8.16
CA ALA A 62 -32.02 -43.75 7.50
C ALA A 62 -33.44 -43.18 7.40
N GLY A 63 -33.71 -42.10 8.14
CA GLY A 63 -34.95 -41.34 8.06
C GLY A 63 -35.01 -40.44 6.81
N SER A 64 -36.20 -40.03 6.40
CA SER A 64 -36.40 -39.16 5.22
C SER A 64 -35.75 -37.77 5.34
N GLY A 65 -35.52 -37.29 6.56
CA GLY A 65 -34.84 -36.01 6.82
C GLY A 65 -33.31 -36.08 6.86
N GLU A 66 -32.73 -37.28 6.98
CA GLU A 66 -31.28 -37.47 7.18
C GLU A 66 -30.48 -36.99 5.97
N PHE A 67 -31.03 -37.16 4.78
CA PHE A 67 -30.42 -36.66 3.53
C PHE A 67 -30.20 -35.15 3.55
N HIS A 68 -31.18 -34.38 4.07
CA HIS A 68 -31.06 -32.93 4.14
C HIS A 68 -30.11 -32.49 5.27
N VAL A 69 -30.07 -33.22 6.38
CA VAL A 69 -29.09 -33.00 7.44
C VAL A 69 -27.67 -33.15 6.90
N TYR A 70 -27.39 -34.24 6.18
CA TYR A 70 -26.09 -34.46 5.53
C TYR A 70 -25.76 -33.36 4.51
N THR A 71 -26.71 -32.99 3.63
CA THR A 71 -26.49 -31.95 2.61
C THR A 71 -26.10 -30.62 3.24
N GLN A 72 -26.83 -30.20 4.29
CA GLN A 72 -26.52 -28.96 5.01
C GLN A 72 -25.18 -29.04 5.76
N ALA A 73 -24.90 -30.15 6.44
CA ALA A 73 -23.64 -30.35 7.16
C ALA A 73 -22.44 -30.31 6.20
N ARG A 74 -22.54 -31.01 5.05
CA ARG A 74 -21.52 -31.01 4.01
C ARG A 74 -21.30 -29.60 3.43
N GLN A 75 -22.38 -28.88 3.15
CA GLN A 75 -22.28 -27.52 2.62
C GLN A 75 -21.63 -26.56 3.62
N ARG A 76 -21.99 -26.64 4.91
CA ARG A 76 -21.35 -25.86 5.99
C ARG A 76 -19.86 -26.20 6.09
N GLU A 77 -19.51 -27.48 5.99
CA GLU A 77 -18.12 -27.92 6.07
C GLU A 77 -17.29 -27.43 4.89
N TYR A 78 -17.81 -27.49 3.66
CA TYR A 78 -17.13 -26.92 2.50
C TYR A 78 -16.97 -25.41 2.59
N GLN A 79 -17.99 -24.69 3.06
CA GLN A 79 -17.85 -23.26 3.32
C GLN A 79 -16.76 -22.98 4.37
N ARG A 80 -16.68 -23.80 5.42
CA ARG A 80 -15.66 -23.69 6.47
C ARG A 80 -14.26 -23.92 5.92
N LEU A 81 -14.05 -24.98 5.15
CA LEU A 81 -12.77 -25.30 4.52
C LEU A 81 -12.35 -24.23 3.52
N ASN A 82 -13.28 -23.73 2.71
CA ASN A 82 -12.99 -22.67 1.75
C ASN A 82 -12.57 -21.36 2.45
N ILE A 83 -13.30 -20.96 3.50
CA ILE A 83 -12.94 -19.76 4.29
C ILE A 83 -11.56 -19.93 4.94
N LEU A 84 -11.24 -21.11 5.46
CA LEU A 84 -9.94 -21.39 6.06
C LEU A 84 -8.81 -21.31 5.02
N ALA A 85 -9.02 -21.90 3.83
CA ALA A 85 -8.07 -21.83 2.73
C ALA A 85 -7.85 -20.39 2.24
N GLU A 86 -8.93 -19.64 2.01
CA GLU A 86 -8.85 -18.22 1.62
C GLU A 86 -8.11 -17.36 2.66
N LYS A 87 -8.30 -17.63 3.96
CA LYS A 87 -7.58 -16.91 5.03
C LYS A 87 -6.09 -17.23 5.01
N ALA A 88 -5.72 -18.51 4.90
CA ALA A 88 -4.32 -18.91 4.81
C ALA A 88 -3.62 -18.30 3.58
N GLU A 89 -4.29 -18.28 2.42
CA GLU A 89 -3.77 -17.61 1.21
C GLU A 89 -3.58 -16.11 1.42
N LYS A 90 -4.55 -15.42 2.04
CA LYS A 90 -4.43 -13.98 2.32
C LYS A 90 -3.30 -13.68 3.32
N GLU A 91 -3.16 -14.49 4.37
CA GLU A 91 -2.10 -14.33 5.36
C GLU A 91 -0.71 -14.53 4.76
N THR A 92 -0.53 -15.57 3.94
CA THR A 92 0.74 -15.82 3.25
C THR A 92 1.07 -14.71 2.24
N GLN A 93 0.11 -14.24 1.45
CA GLN A 93 0.29 -13.12 0.53
C GLN A 93 0.62 -11.82 1.27
N HIS A 94 -0.06 -11.55 2.39
CA HIS A 94 0.19 -10.39 3.22
C HIS A 94 1.59 -10.43 3.84
N ALA A 95 2.01 -11.57 4.39
CA ALA A 95 3.36 -11.74 4.93
C ALA A 95 4.44 -11.48 3.87
N GLN A 96 4.29 -12.07 2.68
CA GLN A 96 5.21 -11.84 1.55
C GLN A 96 5.23 -10.37 1.10
N PHE A 97 4.08 -9.70 1.14
CA PHE A 97 3.98 -8.29 0.78
C PHE A 97 4.67 -7.38 1.80
N VAL A 98 4.48 -7.63 3.10
CA VAL A 98 5.15 -6.91 4.17
C VAL A 98 6.66 -7.10 4.09
N GLU A 99 7.13 -8.34 3.94
CA GLU A 99 8.56 -8.65 3.78
C GLU A 99 9.16 -7.90 2.58
N ARG A 100 8.44 -7.87 1.44
CA ARG A 100 8.87 -7.12 0.25
C ARG A 100 8.95 -5.63 0.53
N GLN A 101 7.96 -5.05 1.21
CA GLN A 101 7.96 -3.64 1.56
C GLN A 101 9.12 -3.29 2.49
N GLU A 102 9.35 -4.08 3.53
CA GLU A 102 10.43 -3.88 4.48
C GLU A 102 11.80 -3.96 3.80
N ARG A 103 11.98 -4.92 2.89
CA ARG A 103 13.22 -5.04 2.11
C ARG A 103 13.48 -3.79 1.27
N LEU A 104 12.46 -3.31 0.55
CA LEU A 104 12.58 -2.10 -0.28
C LEU A 104 12.84 -0.86 0.59
N ALA A 105 12.13 -0.72 1.70
CA ALA A 105 12.34 0.38 2.65
C ALA A 105 13.76 0.37 3.22
N ALA A 106 14.30 -0.80 3.56
CA ALA A 106 15.68 -0.93 4.04
C ALA A 106 16.72 -0.59 2.97
N GLU A 107 16.49 -0.99 1.71
CA GLU A 107 17.37 -0.61 0.59
C GLU A 107 17.36 0.90 0.35
N ASP A 108 16.19 1.52 0.40
CA ASP A 108 16.04 2.97 0.26
C ASP A 108 16.66 3.71 1.45
N GLU A 109 16.52 3.22 2.67
CA GLU A 109 17.17 3.78 3.85
C GLU A 109 18.70 3.67 3.77
N ARG A 110 19.24 2.54 3.30
CA ARG A 110 20.69 2.38 3.07
C ARG A 110 21.22 3.38 2.03
N LYS A 111 20.50 3.58 0.92
CA LYS A 111 20.88 4.55 -0.12
C LYS A 111 20.79 5.99 0.40
N THR A 112 19.69 6.33 1.06
CA THR A 112 19.44 7.69 1.57
C THR A 112 20.38 8.06 2.73
N SER A 113 20.65 7.15 3.66
CA SER A 113 21.61 7.36 4.76
C SER A 113 23.04 7.58 4.25
N LYS A 114 23.51 6.76 3.29
CA LYS A 114 24.82 6.95 2.63
C LYS A 114 24.91 8.32 1.95
N ASN A 115 23.87 8.73 1.25
CA ASN A 115 23.83 10.03 0.58
C ASN A 115 23.73 11.20 1.56
N ARG A 116 22.95 11.06 2.64
CA ARG A 116 22.84 12.03 3.73
C ARG A 116 24.20 12.23 4.40
N ALA A 117 24.87 11.14 4.79
CA ALA A 117 26.21 11.19 5.38
C ALA A 117 27.25 11.88 4.47
N ARG A 118 27.19 11.64 3.14
CA ARG A 118 28.04 12.34 2.17
C ARG A 118 27.76 13.85 2.14
N ARG A 119 26.50 14.27 2.18
CA ARG A 119 26.12 15.70 2.22
C ARG A 119 26.53 16.34 3.54
N ASP A 120 26.34 15.67 4.67
CA ASP A 120 26.66 16.21 5.99
C ASP A 120 28.17 16.38 6.18
N LYS A 121 28.99 15.43 5.68
CA LYS A 121 30.45 15.59 5.60
C LYS A 121 30.85 16.81 4.78
N LYS A 122 30.25 17.01 3.59
CA LYS A 122 30.51 18.19 2.74
C LYS A 122 30.09 19.50 3.41
N LYS A 123 28.91 19.52 4.06
CA LYS A 123 28.43 20.68 4.82
C LYS A 123 29.36 21.02 5.99
N ALA A 124 29.78 20.02 6.75
CA ALA A 124 30.73 20.20 7.86
C ALA A 124 32.09 20.72 7.36
N ALA A 125 32.62 20.18 6.25
CA ALA A 125 33.85 20.68 5.64
C ALA A 125 33.71 22.14 5.16
N ALA A 126 32.60 22.48 4.49
CA ALA A 126 32.32 23.84 4.05
C ALA A 126 32.14 24.83 5.22
N GLN A 127 31.50 24.41 6.31
CA GLN A 127 31.38 25.21 7.53
C GLN A 127 32.73 25.43 8.20
N ARG A 128 33.59 24.39 8.29
CA ARG A 128 34.96 24.51 8.80
C ARG A 128 35.80 25.45 7.94
N ALA A 129 35.71 25.35 6.61
CA ALA A 129 36.41 26.25 5.70
C ALA A 129 35.94 27.72 5.87
N LYS A 130 34.63 27.95 5.99
CA LYS A 130 34.08 29.29 6.27
C LYS A 130 34.50 29.84 7.63
N ALA A 131 34.55 28.98 8.66
CA ALA A 131 35.02 29.38 9.99
C ALA A 131 36.52 29.70 9.98
N ALA A 132 37.33 28.94 9.23
CA ALA A 132 38.76 29.22 9.06
C ALA A 132 38.99 30.53 8.30
N SER A 133 38.27 30.79 7.21
CA SER A 133 38.38 32.07 6.48
C SER A 133 37.89 33.27 7.30
N ALA A 134 36.83 33.09 8.12
CA ALA A 134 36.37 34.14 9.03
C ALA A 134 37.35 34.38 10.20
N ALA A 135 38.15 33.39 10.58
CA ALA A 135 39.22 33.55 11.58
C ALA A 135 40.50 34.17 10.97
N GLU A 136 40.75 33.97 9.67
CA GLU A 136 41.87 34.61 8.94
C GLU A 136 41.62 36.09 8.63
N ASP A 137 40.36 36.52 8.51
CA ASP A 137 39.97 37.92 8.26
C ASP A 137 39.94 38.79 9.54
N ALA A 138 40.35 38.24 10.69
CA ALA A 138 40.68 39.02 11.88
C ALA A 138 42.13 39.53 11.78
N PRO A 139 42.42 40.81 12.09
CA PRO A 139 43.55 41.54 11.51
C PRO A 139 44.90 41.03 12.04
N ARG A 140 45.56 40.15 11.28
CA ARG A 140 46.94 39.74 11.56
C ARG A 140 47.91 40.45 10.63
N LYS A 141 48.61 41.42 11.22
CA LYS A 141 49.77 42.11 10.63
C LYS A 141 50.78 41.09 10.06
N ARG A 142 51.02 41.22 8.75
CA ARG A 142 52.28 41.05 8.00
C ARG A 142 53.25 39.97 8.49
N ARG A 143 53.47 38.94 7.65
CA ARG A 143 54.82 38.63 7.14
C ARG A 143 54.75 37.69 5.93
N LEU A 144 55.20 38.17 4.78
CA LEU A 144 55.58 37.33 3.63
C LEU A 144 56.83 36.52 4.00
N VAL A 145 56.92 35.27 3.50
CA VAL A 145 58.06 34.69 2.77
C VAL A 145 57.66 33.25 2.35
N ALA A 146 57.74 32.97 1.05
CA ALA A 146 57.79 31.61 0.45
C ALA A 146 59.27 31.19 0.33
N PRO A 147 59.58 29.88 0.19
CA PRO A 147 59.64 29.32 -1.17
C PRO A 147 59.22 27.84 -1.32
N ASP A 148 59.13 27.45 -2.60
CA ASP A 148 58.92 26.15 -3.25
C ASP A 148 59.37 24.88 -2.51
N ASP A 149 58.55 23.81 -2.64
CA ASP A 149 59.09 22.51 -3.11
C ASP A 149 58.01 21.66 -3.80
N SER A 150 58.41 21.08 -4.91
CA SER A 150 57.64 20.27 -5.86
C SER A 150 57.63 18.79 -5.46
N ALA A 151 56.47 18.14 -5.42
CA ALA A 151 56.37 16.68 -5.49
C ALA A 151 54.99 16.21 -5.98
N VAL A 152 54.96 15.75 -7.23
CA VAL A 152 53.89 14.89 -7.80
C VAL A 152 54.21 13.45 -7.38
N PRO A 153 53.19 12.63 -7.04
CA PRO A 153 53.03 11.45 -7.89
C PRO A 153 51.57 11.14 -8.25
N GLU A 154 51.42 10.86 -9.52
CA GLU A 154 50.32 10.23 -10.23
C GLU A 154 50.12 8.78 -9.74
N GLY A 155 48.88 8.35 -9.58
CA GLY A 155 48.53 7.02 -9.06
C GLY A 155 47.11 6.64 -9.43
N THR A 156 46.96 6.21 -10.67
CA THR A 156 45.75 5.66 -11.28
C THR A 156 45.28 4.40 -10.54
N SER A 157 43.99 4.33 -10.23
CA SER A 157 43.28 3.07 -9.97
C SER A 157 41.87 3.20 -10.53
N ALA A 158 41.82 2.95 -11.84
CA ALA A 158 40.61 2.66 -12.57
C ALA A 158 40.23 1.19 -12.37
N GLU A 159 38.92 0.93 -12.61
CA GLU A 159 38.22 -0.35 -12.81
C GLU A 159 37.41 -0.90 -11.60
N PRO A 160 36.22 -1.50 -11.82
CA PRO A 160 35.28 -1.33 -12.94
C PRO A 160 33.87 -0.92 -12.48
N ARG A 161 33.11 -0.32 -13.39
CA ARG A 161 31.67 -0.08 -13.24
C ARG A 161 30.94 -1.27 -13.87
N ASP A 162 30.44 -2.18 -13.05
CA ASP A 162 29.48 -3.17 -13.51
C ASP A 162 28.14 -2.47 -13.79
N ALA A 163 27.91 -2.20 -15.07
CA ALA A 163 26.62 -1.82 -15.62
C ALA A 163 25.82 -3.10 -15.90
N GLU A 164 25.26 -3.69 -14.86
CA GLU A 164 24.24 -4.73 -15.02
C GLU A 164 22.92 -4.07 -15.45
N ALA A 165 22.52 -4.44 -16.66
CA ALA A 165 21.32 -3.98 -17.33
C ALA A 165 20.06 -4.36 -16.54
N SER A 166 19.22 -3.37 -16.28
CA SER A 166 17.85 -3.60 -15.80
C SER A 166 17.07 -4.33 -16.90
N PRO A 167 16.52 -5.54 -16.69
CA PRO A 167 15.63 -6.13 -17.67
C PRO A 167 14.35 -5.29 -17.71
N GLY A 168 14.13 -4.68 -18.87
CA GLY A 168 12.98 -3.87 -19.17
C GLY A 168 11.68 -4.55 -18.78
N ARG A 169 10.90 -3.81 -18.01
CA ARG A 169 9.47 -3.99 -17.79
C ARG A 169 8.77 -4.37 -19.11
N ALA A 170 8.35 -5.62 -19.22
CA ALA A 170 7.49 -6.06 -20.31
C ALA A 170 6.16 -5.26 -20.28
N PRO A 171 5.68 -4.73 -21.42
CA PRO A 171 4.31 -4.25 -21.50
C PRO A 171 3.39 -5.47 -21.55
N SER A 172 2.59 -5.69 -20.51
CA SER A 172 1.51 -6.67 -20.54
C SER A 172 0.47 -6.22 -21.57
N ALA A 173 0.56 -6.78 -22.78
CA ALA A 173 -0.50 -6.73 -23.76
C ALA A 173 -1.75 -7.42 -23.18
N GLY A 174 -2.82 -6.65 -23.03
CA GLY A 174 -4.13 -7.18 -22.68
C GLY A 174 -4.67 -8.04 -23.82
N ALA A 175 -4.45 -9.35 -23.74
CA ALA A 175 -5.16 -10.32 -24.56
C ALA A 175 -6.59 -10.45 -24.02
N ALA A 176 -7.54 -9.76 -24.66
CA ALA A 176 -8.95 -10.03 -24.50
C ALA A 176 -9.25 -11.44 -25.03
N ARG A 177 -9.41 -12.41 -24.12
CA ARG A 177 -9.97 -13.72 -24.43
C ARG A 177 -11.47 -13.66 -24.15
N ALA A 178 -12.27 -13.53 -25.21
CA ALA A 178 -13.71 -13.72 -25.15
C ALA A 178 -14.01 -15.19 -24.79
N PRO A 179 -15.01 -15.47 -23.93
CA PRO A 179 -15.52 -16.82 -23.79
C PRO A 179 -16.46 -17.15 -24.95
N GLU A 180 -16.06 -18.16 -25.71
CA GLU A 180 -16.90 -18.94 -26.62
C GLU A 180 -17.98 -19.64 -25.78
N ALA A 181 -19.26 -19.34 -26.07
CA ALA A 181 -20.41 -19.98 -25.46
C ALA A 181 -21.02 -20.97 -26.48
N ALA A 182 -21.25 -22.18 -25.99
CA ALA A 182 -22.01 -23.25 -26.62
C ALA A 182 -23.52 -22.97 -26.59
#